data_AF-A0A8C3IQI1-F1
#
_entry.id   AF-A0A8C3IQI1-F1
#
_cell.length_a   1.000
_cell.length_b   1.000
_cell.length_c   1.000
_cell.angle_alpha   90.00
_cell.angle_beta   90.00
_cell.angle_gamma   90.00
#
_symmetry.space_group_name_H-M   'P 1'
#
loop_
_entity.id
_entity.type
_entity.pdbx_description
1 polymer ?
#
loop_
_entity_poly.entity_id
_entity_poly.type
_entity_poly.pdbx_seq_one_letter_code
_entity_poly.pdbx_strand_id
1 'polypeptide(L)'
;MRAGTVGRDGRDQGATIQDQRALKENAGGGGGRILLQAIQKPEQDEWGDGEATMDFALKLEKTVNEALLDLHKVATSHADPHMCNFLETHYLDEEVKPLKKLGNHVTNLRRVGAPKAGLGEYVFDRLTQGNSS
;
A
#
# COMPACT_ATOMS: atom_id res chain seq x y z
N MET A 1 -13.88 25.63 5.02
CA MET A 1 -12.79 24.66 5.21
C MET A 1 -11.92 24.71 3.96
N ARG A 2 -10.61 24.95 4.11
CA ARG A 2 -9.69 25.06 2.97
C ARG A 2 -9.49 23.67 2.36
N ALA A 3 -9.67 23.57 1.05
CA ALA A 3 -9.18 22.46 0.25
C ALA A 3 -7.66 22.35 0.48
N GLY A 4 -7.26 21.30 1.19
CA GLY A 4 -5.85 20.98 1.38
C GLY A 4 -5.41 20.14 0.19
N THR A 5 -4.76 20.76 -0.80
CA THR A 5 -3.84 20.03 -1.67
C THR A 5 -2.86 19.30 -0.77
N VAL A 6 -2.90 17.96 -0.77
CA VAL A 6 -1.81 17.15 -0.21
C VAL A 6 -0.53 17.63 -0.90
N GLY A 7 0.36 18.17 -0.06
CA GLY A 7 1.58 18.79 -0.50
C GLY A 7 2.40 17.79 -1.33
N ARG A 8 2.95 18.30 -2.42
CA ARG A 8 4.18 17.78 -3.03
C ARG A 8 5.18 17.52 -1.91
N ASP A 9 5.32 16.27 -1.49
CA ASP A 9 6.29 15.90 -0.50
C ASP A 9 7.20 14.83 -1.09
N GLY A 10 8.45 15.22 -1.33
CA GLY A 10 9.54 14.35 -1.81
C GLY A 10 9.93 13.25 -0.83
N ARG A 11 9.06 12.91 0.12
CA ARG A 11 9.21 11.80 1.07
C ARG A 11 8.75 10.45 0.49
N ASP A 12 7.86 10.45 -0.50
CA ASP A 12 7.36 9.22 -1.14
C ASP A 12 8.39 8.56 -2.09
N GLN A 13 9.46 9.29 -2.45
CA GLN A 13 10.59 8.74 -3.20
C GLN A 13 11.51 7.86 -2.33
N GLY A 14 11.48 8.02 -1.01
CA GLY A 14 12.38 7.29 -0.10
C GLY A 14 12.10 5.79 -0.03
N ALA A 15 10.82 5.42 0.09
CA ALA A 15 10.38 4.02 0.12
C ALA A 15 10.55 3.35 -1.26
N THR A 16 10.20 4.05 -2.34
CA THR A 16 10.32 3.54 -3.71
C THR A 16 11.78 3.32 -4.15
N ILE A 17 12.74 4.10 -3.66
CA ILE A 17 14.17 3.89 -3.95
C ILE A 17 14.72 2.63 -3.25
N GLN A 18 14.26 2.32 -2.03
CA GLN A 18 14.70 1.13 -1.31
C GLN A 18 14.15 -0.16 -1.93
N ASP A 19 12.87 -0.20 -2.30
CA ASP A 19 12.28 -1.34 -2.99
C ASP A 19 12.88 -1.56 -4.38
N GLN A 20 13.14 -0.47 -5.12
CA GLN A 20 13.84 -0.56 -6.40
C GLN A 20 15.28 -1.08 -6.26
N ARG A 21 15.95 -0.80 -5.13
CA ARG A 21 17.29 -1.31 -4.85
C ARG A 21 17.27 -2.81 -4.55
N ALA A 22 16.32 -3.26 -3.73
CA ALA A 22 16.13 -4.68 -3.43
C ALA A 22 15.80 -5.50 -4.69
N LEU A 23 14.91 -4.98 -5.56
CA LEU A 23 14.62 -5.59 -6.86
C LEU A 23 15.84 -5.61 -7.78
N LYS A 24 16.68 -4.55 -7.75
CA LYS A 24 17.94 -4.50 -8.50
C LYS A 24 18.95 -5.55 -8.06
N GLU A 25 19.08 -5.75 -6.75
CA GLU A 25 20.04 -6.70 -6.19
C GLU A 25 19.63 -8.15 -6.47
N ASN A 26 18.33 -8.48 -6.38
CA ASN A 26 17.84 -9.81 -6.74
C ASN A 26 17.97 -10.10 -8.26
N ALA A 27 17.60 -9.16 -9.13
CA ALA A 27 17.71 -9.35 -10.59
C ALA A 27 19.17 -9.33 -11.10
N GLY A 28 20.07 -8.61 -10.41
CA GLY A 28 21.48 -8.47 -10.77
C GLY A 28 22.33 -9.74 -10.59
N GLY A 29 21.89 -10.69 -9.75
CA GLY A 29 22.58 -11.96 -9.54
C GLY A 29 22.31 -13.02 -10.62
N GLY A 30 21.19 -12.91 -11.34
CA GLY A 30 20.68 -13.94 -12.27
C GLY A 30 20.63 -13.55 -13.75
N GLY A 31 21.29 -12.47 -14.16
CA GLY A 31 21.28 -12.02 -15.56
C GLY A 31 19.98 -11.33 -16.02
N GLY A 32 19.09 -10.99 -15.09
CA GLY A 32 17.86 -10.25 -15.37
C GLY A 32 18.14 -8.79 -15.75
N ARG A 33 17.51 -8.30 -16.83
CA ARG A 33 17.57 -6.89 -17.23
C ARG A 33 16.37 -6.13 -16.66
N ILE A 34 16.65 -5.04 -15.95
CA ILE A 34 15.62 -4.20 -15.33
C ILE A 34 15.31 -3.04 -16.26
N LEU A 35 14.07 -2.98 -16.73
CA LEU A 35 13.54 -1.85 -17.47
C LEU A 35 12.60 -1.06 -16.56
N LEU A 36 13.05 0.12 -16.12
CA LEU A 36 12.21 1.00 -15.32
C LEU A 36 11.17 1.67 -16.21
N GLN A 37 9.91 1.62 -15.80
CA GLN A 37 8.81 2.33 -16.44
C GLN A 37 8.43 3.56 -15.62
N ALA A 38 7.84 4.56 -16.27
CA ALA A 38 7.33 5.73 -15.59
C ALA A 38 6.21 5.33 -14.63
N ILE A 39 6.31 5.74 -13.37
CA ILE A 39 5.24 5.58 -12.39
C ILE A 39 4.10 6.49 -12.82
N GLN A 40 2.96 5.89 -13.13
CA GLN A 40 1.79 6.65 -13.55
C GLN A 40 1.26 7.46 -12.37
N LYS A 41 0.82 8.70 -12.65
CA LYS A 41 0.13 9.49 -11.65
C LYS A 41 -1.13 8.74 -11.19
N PRO A 42 -1.51 8.85 -9.91
CA PRO A 42 -2.76 8.28 -9.44
C PRO A 42 -3.95 8.85 -10.23
N GLU A 43 -5.00 8.04 -10.36
CA GLU A 43 -6.21 8.42 -11.11
C GLU A 43 -7.00 9.53 -10.40
N GLN A 44 -6.86 9.64 -9.07
CA GLN A 44 -7.47 10.65 -8.22
C GLN A 44 -6.41 11.48 -7.50
N ASP A 45 -6.51 12.81 -7.64
CA ASP A 45 -5.71 13.79 -6.90
C ASP A 45 -6.48 14.38 -5.70
N GLU A 46 -7.80 14.20 -5.64
CA GLU A 46 -8.67 14.61 -4.53
C GLU A 46 -9.26 13.38 -3.83
N TRP A 47 -8.94 13.23 -2.55
CA TRP A 47 -9.49 12.20 -1.68
C TRP A 47 -10.71 12.78 -0.95
N GLY A 48 -11.84 12.06 -0.99
CA GLY A 48 -13.12 12.52 -0.44
C GLY A 48 -13.15 12.49 1.09
N ASP A 49 -14.22 11.91 1.65
CA ASP A 49 -14.29 11.68 3.10
C ASP A 49 -13.28 10.61 3.58
N GLY A 50 -13.07 10.54 4.89
CA GLY A 50 -12.07 9.65 5.47
C GLY A 50 -12.37 8.17 5.23
N GLU A 51 -13.65 7.80 5.10
CA GLU A 51 -14.07 6.44 4.77
C GLU A 51 -13.71 6.08 3.33
N ALA A 52 -14.09 6.92 2.36
CA ALA A 52 -13.80 6.73 0.95
C ALA A 52 -12.29 6.65 0.67
N THR A 53 -11.50 7.45 1.38
CA THR A 53 -10.03 7.43 1.30
C THR A 53 -9.47 6.11 1.80
N MET A 54 -9.94 5.61 2.95
CA MET A 54 -9.49 4.32 3.51
C MET A 54 -9.95 3.12 2.68
N ASP A 55 -11.16 3.17 2.10
CA ASP A 55 -11.66 2.16 1.17
C ASP A 55 -10.82 2.12 -0.11
N PHE A 56 -10.41 3.27 -0.64
CA PHE A 56 -9.51 3.33 -1.78
C PHE A 56 -8.13 2.75 -1.45
N ALA A 57 -7.53 3.14 -0.33
CA ALA A 57 -6.25 2.59 0.12
C ALA A 57 -6.31 1.07 0.28
N LEU A 58 -7.39 0.54 0.88
CA LEU A 58 -7.60 -0.90 1.01
C LEU A 58 -7.74 -1.61 -0.35
N LYS A 59 -8.38 -0.97 -1.34
CA LYS A 59 -8.50 -1.50 -2.70
C LYS A 59 -7.14 -1.54 -3.40
N LEU A 60 -6.34 -0.49 -3.24
CA LEU A 60 -5.00 -0.43 -3.80
C LEU A 60 -4.12 -1.53 -3.22
N GLU A 61 -4.12 -1.69 -1.89
CA GLU A 61 -3.34 -2.72 -1.21
C GLU A 61 -3.73 -4.14 -1.66
N LYS A 62 -5.03 -4.41 -1.80
CA LYS A 62 -5.50 -5.69 -2.35
C LYS A 62 -4.98 -5.94 -3.76
N THR A 63 -4.93 -4.91 -4.59
CA THR A 63 -4.43 -5.00 -5.98
C THR A 63 -2.94 -5.32 -5.99
N VAL A 64 -2.16 -4.71 -5.10
CA VAL A 64 -0.71 -5.01 -4.94
C VAL A 64 -0.52 -6.45 -4.47
N ASN A 65 -1.24 -6.88 -3.44
CA ASN A 65 -1.17 -8.25 -2.94
C ASN A 65 -1.58 -9.29 -4.01
N GLU A 66 -2.60 -9.02 -4.81
CA GLU A 66 -2.98 -9.87 -5.94
C GLU A 66 -1.85 -9.98 -6.98
N ALA A 67 -1.21 -8.85 -7.34
CA ALA A 67 -0.08 -8.84 -8.26
C ALA A 67 1.13 -9.63 -7.73
N LEU A 68 1.42 -9.55 -6.42
CA LEU A 68 2.48 -10.32 -5.77
C LEU A 68 2.18 -11.82 -5.77
N LEU A 69 0.93 -12.21 -5.51
CA LEU A 69 0.50 -13.61 -5.58
C LEU A 69 0.58 -14.16 -7.01
N ASP A 70 0.21 -13.35 -8.01
CA ASP A 70 0.35 -13.75 -9.41
C ASP A 70 1.82 -13.89 -9.82
N LEU A 71 2.71 -13.00 -9.35
CA LEU A 71 4.15 -13.14 -9.56
C LEU A 71 4.70 -14.41 -8.90
N HIS A 72 4.24 -14.74 -7.69
CA HIS A 72 4.61 -15.98 -6.99
C HIS A 72 4.17 -17.23 -7.75
N LYS A 73 2.96 -17.24 -8.31
CA LYS A 73 2.48 -18.33 -9.19
C LYS A 73 3.37 -18.48 -10.42
N VAL A 74 3.77 -17.39 -11.05
CA VAL A 74 4.67 -17.41 -12.21
C VAL A 74 6.03 -18.00 -11.81
N ALA A 75 6.64 -17.53 -10.72
CA ALA A 75 7.89 -18.08 -10.20
C ALA A 75 7.78 -19.59 -9.88
N THR A 76 6.68 -20.00 -9.27
CA THR A 76 6.38 -21.41 -8.98
C THR A 76 6.26 -22.23 -10.27
N SER A 77 5.58 -21.70 -11.29
CA SER A 77 5.41 -22.39 -12.59
C SER A 77 6.72 -22.58 -13.35
N HIS A 78 7.67 -21.67 -13.15
CA HIS A 78 9.03 -21.75 -13.70
C HIS A 78 9.99 -22.55 -12.81
N ALA A 79 9.52 -23.10 -11.69
CA ALA A 79 10.33 -23.80 -10.71
C ALA A 79 11.56 -22.98 -10.30
N ASP A 80 11.34 -21.72 -9.89
CA ASP A 80 12.36 -20.84 -9.30
C ASP A 80 12.14 -20.70 -7.78
N PRO A 81 12.71 -21.60 -6.95
CA PRO A 81 12.55 -21.55 -5.50
C PRO A 81 13.15 -20.31 -4.86
N HIS A 82 14.16 -19.71 -5.49
CA HIS A 82 14.82 -18.53 -4.95
C HIS A 82 13.88 -17.31 -5.04
N MET A 83 13.23 -17.14 -6.19
CA MET A 83 12.22 -16.09 -6.35
C MET A 83 11.00 -16.31 -5.46
N CYS A 84 10.49 -17.54 -5.34
CA CYS A 84 9.38 -17.84 -4.43
C CYS A 84 9.72 -17.49 -2.98
N ASN A 85 10.89 -17.92 -2.49
CA ASN A 85 11.34 -17.63 -1.12
C ASN A 85 11.53 -16.12 -0.87
N PHE A 86 12.05 -15.39 -1.86
CA PHE A 86 12.19 -13.93 -1.79
C PHE A 86 10.84 -13.23 -1.64
N LEU A 87 9.84 -13.63 -2.44
CA LEU A 87 8.49 -13.05 -2.37
C LEU A 87 7.79 -13.36 -1.05
N GLU A 88 7.91 -14.60 -0.56
CA GLU A 88 7.34 -15.01 0.72
C GLU A 88 7.94 -14.23 1.91
N THR A 89 9.27 -14.18 1.97
CA THR A 89 9.99 -13.59 3.12
C THR A 89 9.87 -12.07 3.19
N HIS A 90 9.89 -11.38 2.04
CA HIS A 90 10.01 -9.92 2.02
C HIS A 90 8.70 -9.18 1.74
N TYR A 91 7.73 -9.82 1.09
CA TYR A 91 6.53 -9.14 0.62
C TYR A 91 5.26 -9.79 1.17
N LEU A 92 5.02 -11.08 0.90
CA LEU A 92 3.73 -11.71 1.22
C LEU A 92 3.42 -11.70 2.73
N ASP A 93 4.42 -11.90 3.60
CA ASP A 93 4.21 -11.82 5.06
C ASP A 93 4.01 -10.38 5.57
N GLU A 94 4.61 -9.39 4.92
CA GLU A 94 4.50 -7.99 5.32
C GLU A 94 3.17 -7.37 4.88
N GLU A 95 2.67 -7.72 3.69
CA GLU A 95 1.40 -7.22 3.11
C GLU A 95 0.16 -7.55 3.95
N VAL A 96 0.19 -8.62 4.76
CA VAL A 96 -0.94 -8.98 5.64
C VAL A 96 -1.17 -7.91 6.71
N LYS A 97 -0.13 -7.18 7.16
CA LYS A 97 -0.24 -6.21 8.26
C LYS A 97 -0.96 -4.92 7.81
N PRO A 98 -0.59 -4.24 6.71
CA PRO A 98 -1.33 -3.10 6.19
C PRO A 98 -2.77 -3.46 5.83
N LEU A 99 -2.99 -4.61 5.18
CA LEU A 99 -4.33 -5.04 4.76
C LEU A 99 -5.29 -5.19 5.95
N LYS A 100 -4.81 -5.81 7.04
CA LYS A 100 -5.58 -5.94 8.28
C LYS A 100 -5.81 -4.58 8.95
N LYS A 101 -4.78 -3.72 8.98
CA LYS A 101 -4.86 -2.39 9.58
C LYS A 101 -5.87 -1.50 8.85
N LEU A 102 -5.82 -1.45 7.53
CA LEU A 102 -6.76 -0.72 6.67
C LEU A 102 -8.18 -1.29 6.81
N GLY A 103 -8.36 -2.62 6.81
CA GLY A 103 -9.66 -3.25 7.04
C GLY A 103 -10.28 -2.88 8.39
N ASN A 104 -9.46 -2.81 9.46
CA ASN A 104 -9.90 -2.35 10.77
C ASN A 104 -10.29 -0.86 10.76
N HIS A 105 -9.54 -0.02 10.04
CA HIS A 105 -9.84 1.41 9.90
C HIS A 105 -11.17 1.65 9.20
N VAL A 106 -11.42 0.99 8.06
CA VAL A 106 -12.70 1.03 7.34
C VAL A 106 -13.85 0.60 8.24
N THR A 107 -13.69 -0.53 8.94
CA THR A 107 -14.74 -1.07 9.84
C THR A 107 -15.06 -0.10 10.97
N ASN A 108 -14.02 0.51 11.57
CA ASN A 108 -14.20 1.48 12.65
C ASN A 108 -14.86 2.77 12.17
N LEU A 109 -14.47 3.31 11.01
CA LEU A 109 -15.08 4.50 10.42
C LEU A 109 -16.58 4.31 10.14
N ARG A 110 -16.95 3.16 9.56
CA ARG A 110 -18.36 2.78 9.35
C ARG A 110 -19.13 2.68 10.66
N ARG A 111 -18.51 2.10 11.70
CA ARG A 111 -19.15 1.91 13.01
C ARG A 111 -19.40 3.21 13.76
N VAL A 112 -18.51 4.20 13.63
CA VAL A 112 -18.69 5.53 14.25
C VAL A 112 -19.59 6.47 13.44
N GLY A 113 -20.14 6.01 12.31
CA GLY A 113 -21.09 6.76 11.50
C GLY A 113 -20.46 7.89 10.68
N ALA A 114 -19.17 7.81 10.37
CA ALA A 114 -18.58 8.63 9.32
C ALA A 114 -19.24 8.27 7.97
N PRO A 115 -19.47 9.22 7.04
CA PRO A 115 -19.19 10.67 7.09
C PRO A 115 -20.36 11.51 7.64
N LYS A 116 -21.49 10.89 8.00
CA LYS A 116 -22.74 11.58 8.39
C LYS A 116 -22.67 12.27 9.75
N ALA A 117 -21.83 11.78 10.64
CA ALA A 117 -21.52 12.42 11.91
C ALA A 117 -20.08 12.96 11.82
N GLY A 118 -19.90 14.25 11.50
CA GLY A 118 -18.56 14.88 11.44
C GLY A 118 -17.71 14.76 12.72
N LEU A 119 -18.32 14.32 13.84
CA LEU A 119 -17.64 13.95 15.08
C LEU A 119 -16.95 12.57 15.00
N GLY A 120 -17.48 11.64 14.19
CA GLY A 120 -16.99 10.27 14.06
C GLY A 120 -15.58 10.19 13.46
N GLU A 121 -15.30 10.97 12.41
CA GLU A 121 -13.95 11.08 11.83
C GLU A 121 -12.96 11.69 12.82
N TYR A 122 -13.35 12.76 13.53
CA TYR A 122 -12.50 13.41 14.53
C TYR A 122 -12.16 12.48 15.71
N VAL A 123 -13.13 11.71 16.20
CA VAL A 123 -12.91 10.73 17.27
C VAL A 123 -12.06 9.57 16.77
N PHE A 124 -12.26 9.12 15.54
CA PHE A 124 -11.45 8.08 14.92
C PHE A 124 -9.98 8.52 14.77
N ASP A 125 -9.74 9.74 14.31
CA ASP A 125 -8.41 10.34 14.18
C ASP A 125 -7.67 10.41 15.52
N ARG A 126 -8.34 10.95 16.56
CA ARG A 126 -7.80 11.04 17.92
C ARG A 126 -7.43 9.69 18.53
N LEU A 127 -8.29 8.68 18.37
CA LEU A 127 -8.13 7.39 19.03
C LEU A 127 -7.24 6.40 18.27
N THR A 128 -7.12 6.58 16.96
CA THR A 128 -6.50 5.59 16.07
C THR A 128 -5.21 6.10 15.44
N GLN A 129 -5.12 7.39 15.11
CA GLN A 129 -3.92 8.00 14.51
C GLN A 129 -3.05 8.70 15.57
N GLY A 130 -3.67 9.30 16.60
CA GLY A 130 -2.98 9.99 17.70
C GLY A 130 -2.13 9.12 18.64
N ASN A 131 -2.25 7.79 18.57
CA ASN A 131 -1.47 6.83 19.36
C ASN A 131 -0.26 6.25 18.60
N SER A 132 0.09 6.81 17.44
CA SER A 132 1.35 6.48 16.76
C SER A 132 2.48 7.38 17.28
N SER A 133 3.24 6.87 18.25
CA SER A 133 4.56 7.38 18.69
C SER A 133 5.63 6.37 18.37
#